data_AF-A0A7W1UJ95-F1
#
_entry.id   AF-A0A7W1UJ95-F1
#
_cell.length_a   1.000
_cell.length_b   1.000
_cell.length_c   1.000
_cell.angle_alpha   90.00
_cell.angle_beta   90.00
_cell.angle_gamma   90.00
#
_symmetry.space_group_name_H-M   'P 1'
#
loop_
_entity.id
_entity.type
_entity.pdbx_description
1 polymer ?
#
loop_
_entity_poly.entity_id
_entity_poly.type
_entity_poly.pdbx_seq_one_letter_code
_entity_poly.pdbx_strand_id
1 'polypeptide(L)'
;MMMKITALLSFVLATSIVGCRLFAAEQQLEFTPKNGFGGASEGNGSLKMFLGKPRQFHVESRGTEQSDGTFRLEQRVTFQGKPPQDRVWIFTTITPNHYSGRLSDAAGPVTGSTSGARLSLQYRVKGPLVMNQELELLPDGKTIDNVGTITLLGIPVGHLHETITRRGPGITPNNSFKPKPLRGSA
;
A
#
# COMPACT_ATOMS: atom_id res chain seq x y z
N MET A 1 -62.04 43.04 51.88
CA MET A 1 -62.87 42.83 50.68
C MET A 1 -61.98 42.96 49.46
N MET A 2 -62.12 42.02 48.50
CA MET A 2 -61.52 41.96 47.15
C MET A 2 -60.01 41.62 47.10
N MET A 3 -59.64 40.36 46.82
CA MET A 3 -59.55 39.67 45.51
C MET A 3 -58.16 39.85 44.89
N LYS A 4 -57.27 38.88 45.13
CA LYS A 4 -55.98 38.74 44.46
C LYS A 4 -56.17 37.84 43.24
N ILE A 5 -56.11 38.41 42.05
CA ILE A 5 -55.98 37.69 40.78
C ILE A 5 -54.48 37.53 40.54
N THR A 6 -53.97 36.31 40.70
CA THR A 6 -52.60 35.99 40.30
C THR A 6 -52.66 35.31 38.96
N ALA A 7 -52.26 36.04 37.92
CA ALA A 7 -52.15 35.54 36.56
C ALA A 7 -50.97 34.55 36.43
N LEU A 8 -51.18 33.55 35.59
CA LEU A 8 -50.23 32.54 35.09
C LEU A 8 -48.88 33.13 34.68
N LEU A 9 -47.78 32.45 35.02
CA LEU A 9 -46.66 32.15 34.11
C LEU A 9 -45.64 31.25 34.82
N SER A 10 -45.23 30.14 34.20
CA SER A 10 -43.84 29.62 34.16
C SER A 10 -43.86 28.16 33.65
N PHE A 11 -43.64 27.95 32.35
CA PHE A 11 -42.36 27.60 31.73
C PHE A 11 -42.05 26.09 31.83
N VAL A 12 -42.59 25.32 30.87
CA VAL A 12 -42.17 23.94 30.61
C VAL A 12 -40.79 24.00 29.96
N LEU A 13 -39.76 23.60 30.71
CA LEU A 13 -38.38 23.51 30.24
C LEU A 13 -38.23 22.25 29.37
N ALA A 14 -38.39 22.39 28.05
CA ALA A 14 -37.99 21.36 27.10
C ALA A 14 -36.46 21.39 26.94
N THR A 15 -35.75 20.54 27.68
CA THR A 15 -34.32 20.31 27.50
C THR A 15 -34.07 19.55 26.21
N SER A 16 -33.78 20.26 25.12
CA SER A 16 -33.20 19.68 23.92
C SER A 16 -31.72 19.35 24.18
N ILE A 17 -31.42 18.08 24.46
CA ILE A 17 -30.04 17.59 24.46
C ILE A 17 -29.58 17.59 22.99
N VAL A 18 -28.91 18.66 22.58
CA VAL A 18 -28.11 18.69 21.36
C VAL A 18 -26.98 17.70 21.57
N GLY A 19 -27.18 16.47 21.13
CA GLY A 19 -26.15 15.45 21.08
C GLY A 19 -25.04 15.91 20.14
N CYS A 20 -24.01 16.53 20.71
CA CYS A 20 -22.76 16.80 20.01
C CYS A 20 -22.17 15.43 19.65
N ARG A 21 -22.47 14.96 18.43
CA ARG A 21 -21.77 13.80 17.88
C ARG A 21 -20.33 14.25 17.65
N LEU A 22 -19.44 13.86 18.56
CA LEU A 22 -18.01 13.81 18.30
C LEU A 22 -17.82 12.94 17.07
N PHE A 23 -17.75 13.57 15.89
CA PHE A 23 -17.11 12.97 14.74
C PHE A 23 -15.65 12.80 15.16
N ALA A 24 -15.27 11.60 15.60
CA ALA A 24 -13.88 11.22 15.58
C ALA A 24 -13.43 11.45 14.13
N ALA A 25 -12.50 12.38 13.92
CA ALA A 25 -11.87 12.52 12.62
C ALA A 25 -11.28 11.15 12.30
N GLU A 26 -11.85 10.43 11.34
CA GLU A 26 -11.17 9.29 10.74
C GLU A 26 -9.82 9.83 10.29
N GLN A 27 -8.74 9.37 10.94
CA GLN A 27 -7.41 9.67 10.44
C GLN A 27 -7.38 9.10 9.03
N GLN A 28 -7.42 9.99 8.04
CA GLN A 28 -7.46 9.58 6.66
C GLN A 28 -6.19 8.79 6.40
N LEU A 29 -6.38 7.49 6.16
CA LEU A 29 -5.29 6.56 6.03
C LEU A 29 -4.49 6.95 4.79
N GLU A 30 -3.28 7.46 5.01
CA GLU A 30 -2.41 7.91 3.93
C GLU A 30 -1.40 6.82 3.61
N PHE A 31 -1.39 6.42 2.33
CA PHE A 31 -0.36 5.54 1.83
C PHE A 31 0.93 6.33 1.72
N THR A 32 1.93 5.92 2.49
CA THR A 32 3.34 6.22 2.25
C THR A 32 4.10 4.90 2.20
N PRO A 33 5.28 4.82 1.56
CA PRO A 33 6.08 3.60 1.59
C PRO A 33 6.29 3.06 3.02
N LYS A 34 6.51 3.96 3.98
CA LYS A 34 6.62 3.65 5.41
C LYS A 34 5.32 3.05 5.98
N ASN A 35 4.18 3.71 5.77
CA ASN A 35 2.90 3.28 6.35
C ASN A 35 2.43 1.95 5.76
N GLY A 36 2.58 1.78 4.44
CA GLY A 36 2.16 0.57 3.76
C GLY A 36 3.08 -0.62 4.01
N PHE A 37 4.41 -0.42 3.95
CA PHE A 37 5.36 -1.52 3.89
C PHE A 37 6.32 -1.61 5.08
N GLY A 38 6.23 -0.70 6.04
CA GLY A 38 7.13 -0.68 7.20
C GLY A 38 7.01 -1.94 8.06
N GLY A 39 8.15 -2.55 8.38
CA GLY A 39 8.22 -3.80 9.13
C GLY A 39 8.10 -5.04 8.25
N ALA A 40 7.66 -6.16 8.81
CA ALA A 40 7.47 -7.40 8.08
C ALA A 40 6.08 -7.46 7.44
N SER A 41 5.97 -8.02 6.24
CA SER A 41 4.68 -8.33 5.61
C SER A 41 4.75 -9.60 4.79
N GLU A 42 3.58 -10.12 4.45
CA GLU A 42 3.39 -11.34 3.68
C GLU A 42 2.33 -11.08 2.60
N GLY A 43 2.58 -11.55 1.38
CA GLY A 43 1.73 -11.35 0.21
C GLY A 43 1.36 -12.68 -0.41
N ASN A 44 0.08 -12.84 -0.76
CA ASN A 44 -0.41 -13.96 -1.55
C ASN A 44 -1.14 -13.42 -2.76
N GLY A 45 -0.79 -13.92 -3.94
CA GLY A 45 -1.33 -13.39 -5.18
C GLY A 45 -1.24 -14.34 -6.36
N SER A 46 -1.75 -13.88 -7.48
CA SER A 46 -1.72 -14.60 -8.75
C SER A 46 -1.31 -13.68 -9.90
N LEU A 47 -0.55 -14.23 -10.84
CA LEU A 47 -0.16 -13.56 -12.07
C LEU A 47 -0.68 -14.36 -13.27
N LYS A 48 -1.48 -13.73 -14.11
CA LYS A 48 -1.95 -14.30 -15.37
C LYS A 48 -1.33 -13.54 -16.54
N MET A 49 -0.68 -14.26 -17.46
CA MET A 49 -0.13 -13.70 -18.70
C MET A 49 -0.91 -14.25 -19.89
N PHE A 50 -1.32 -13.36 -20.81
CA PHE A 50 -2.08 -13.67 -22.02
C PHE A 50 -3.27 -14.59 -21.71
N LEU A 51 -3.49 -15.62 -22.56
CA LEU A 51 -4.50 -16.66 -22.36
C LEU A 51 -4.01 -17.82 -21.46
N GLY A 52 -2.84 -17.67 -20.83
CA GLY A 52 -2.27 -18.68 -19.95
C GLY A 52 -3.07 -18.87 -18.65
N LYS A 53 -2.79 -19.98 -17.96
CA LYS A 53 -3.33 -20.21 -16.62
C LYS A 53 -2.71 -19.23 -15.60
N PRO A 54 -3.49 -18.70 -14.64
CA PRO A 54 -2.94 -17.94 -13.53
C PRO A 54 -1.88 -18.76 -12.78
N ARG A 55 -0.77 -18.13 -12.44
CA ARG A 55 0.29 -18.71 -11.61
C ARG A 55 0.24 -18.05 -10.25
N GLN A 56 0.08 -18.86 -9.21
CA GLN A 56 0.10 -18.37 -7.83
C GLN A 56 1.52 -17.97 -7.44
N PHE A 57 1.63 -16.97 -6.56
CA PHE A 57 2.87 -16.58 -5.95
C PHE A 57 2.67 -16.14 -4.50
N HIS A 58 3.77 -16.21 -3.78
CA HIS A 58 3.88 -15.83 -2.38
C HIS A 58 5.05 -14.86 -2.22
N VAL A 59 4.89 -13.85 -1.38
CA VAL A 59 5.91 -12.82 -1.13
C VAL A 59 6.12 -12.64 0.36
N GLU A 60 7.36 -12.75 0.82
CA GLU A 60 7.74 -12.27 2.15
C GLU A 60 8.50 -10.97 2.00
N SER A 61 8.14 -9.94 2.78
CA SER A 61 8.78 -8.63 2.68
C SER A 61 9.24 -8.07 4.02
N ARG A 62 10.23 -7.18 3.96
CA ARG A 62 10.68 -6.33 5.07
C ARG A 62 10.98 -4.92 4.59
N GLY A 63 10.21 -3.94 5.08
CA GLY A 63 10.41 -2.53 4.82
C GLY A 63 11.15 -1.81 5.95
N THR A 64 12.08 -0.93 5.61
CA THR A 64 12.91 -0.20 6.58
C THR A 64 13.30 1.17 6.04
N GLU A 65 13.08 2.22 6.84
CA GLU A 65 13.65 3.55 6.58
C GLU A 65 15.17 3.52 6.73
N GLN A 66 15.86 4.10 5.77
CA GLN A 66 17.31 4.19 5.77
C GLN A 66 17.75 5.54 6.35
N SER A 67 19.00 5.61 6.82
CA SER A 67 19.59 6.83 7.36
C SER A 67 19.72 7.97 6.34
N ASP A 68 19.75 7.64 5.04
CA ASP A 68 19.80 8.60 3.93
C ASP A 68 18.41 9.14 3.53
N GLY A 69 17.36 8.76 4.27
CA GLY A 69 15.98 9.18 4.01
C GLY A 69 15.25 8.37 2.95
N THR A 70 15.90 7.36 2.33
CA THR A 70 15.23 6.43 1.42
C THR A 70 14.45 5.36 2.20
N PHE A 71 13.47 4.74 1.53
CA PHE A 71 12.76 3.58 2.07
C PHE A 71 13.16 2.32 1.29
N ARG A 72 13.70 1.33 2.00
CA ARG A 72 14.12 0.05 1.43
C ARG A 72 13.08 -1.02 1.72
N LEU A 73 12.64 -1.73 0.68
CA LEU A 73 11.77 -2.90 0.78
C LEU A 73 12.45 -4.12 0.19
N GLU A 74 12.82 -5.06 1.04
CA GLU A 74 13.39 -6.34 0.67
C GLU A 74 12.27 -7.35 0.52
N GLN A 75 12.27 -8.14 -0.57
CA GLN A 75 11.22 -9.12 -0.83
C GLN A 75 11.80 -10.44 -1.34
N ARG A 76 11.31 -11.55 -0.81
CA ARG A 76 11.50 -12.89 -1.36
C ARG A 76 10.20 -13.35 -2.01
N VAL A 77 10.23 -13.53 -3.32
CA VAL A 77 9.07 -13.90 -4.15
C VAL A 77 9.20 -15.35 -4.57
N THR A 78 8.17 -16.15 -4.32
CA THR A 78 8.11 -17.56 -4.73
C THR A 78 6.91 -17.76 -5.64
N PHE A 79 7.17 -17.97 -6.93
CA PHE A 79 6.15 -18.37 -7.88
C PHE A 79 5.95 -19.90 -7.84
N GLN A 80 4.71 -20.35 -8.01
CA GLN A 80 4.38 -21.77 -8.09
C GLN A 80 5.24 -22.48 -9.15
N GLY A 81 5.95 -23.53 -8.72
CA GLY A 81 6.82 -24.33 -9.58
C GLY A 81 8.11 -23.62 -10.02
N LYS A 82 8.55 -22.58 -9.31
CA LYS A 82 9.80 -21.86 -9.56
C LYS A 82 10.59 -21.70 -8.26
N PRO A 83 11.94 -21.61 -8.33
CA PRO A 83 12.73 -21.28 -7.16
C PRO A 83 12.42 -19.85 -6.66
N PRO A 84 12.56 -19.58 -5.36
CA PRO A 84 12.41 -18.23 -4.81
C PRO A 84 13.40 -17.24 -5.44
N GLN A 85 12.96 -15.99 -5.57
CA GLN A 85 13.74 -14.88 -6.12
C GLN A 85 13.74 -13.71 -5.15
N ASP A 86 14.90 -13.12 -4.93
CA ASP A 86 15.04 -11.95 -4.06
C ASP A 86 15.09 -10.67 -4.89
N ARG A 87 14.21 -9.74 -4.52
CA ARG A 87 14.14 -8.41 -5.11
C ARG A 87 14.19 -7.33 -4.04
N VAL A 88 14.71 -6.18 -4.42
CA VAL A 88 14.82 -5.00 -3.55
C VAL A 88 14.21 -3.82 -4.27
N TRP A 89 13.36 -3.10 -3.56
CA TRP A 89 12.94 -1.75 -3.91
C TRP A 89 13.65 -0.74 -3.02
N ILE A 90 14.10 0.36 -3.62
CA ILE A 90 14.51 1.57 -2.92
C ILE A 90 13.61 2.68 -3.42
N PHE A 91 12.82 3.27 -2.52
CA PHE A 91 11.98 4.43 -2.81
C PHE A 91 12.64 5.70 -2.28
N THR A 92 12.62 6.75 -3.10
CA THR A 92 13.11 8.09 -2.78
C THR A 92 11.96 9.06 -3.00
N THR A 93 11.63 9.85 -1.99
CA THR A 93 10.66 10.93 -2.12
C THR A 93 11.27 12.05 -2.96
N ILE A 94 10.59 12.45 -4.04
CA ILE A 94 11.04 13.52 -4.94
C ILE A 94 10.35 14.83 -4.57
N THR A 95 9.03 14.76 -4.37
CA THR A 95 8.20 15.84 -3.82
C THR A 95 7.15 15.18 -2.92
N PRO A 96 6.36 15.95 -2.13
CA PRO A 96 5.25 15.37 -1.38
C PRO A 96 4.39 14.48 -2.30
N ASN A 97 4.08 13.27 -1.85
CA ASN A 97 3.27 12.28 -2.56
C ASN A 97 3.80 11.78 -3.92
N HIS A 98 5.07 12.08 -4.26
CA HIS A 98 5.70 11.57 -5.48
C HIS A 98 7.05 10.93 -5.18
N TYR A 99 7.27 9.76 -5.77
CA TYR A 99 8.40 8.90 -5.48
C TYR A 99 9.10 8.47 -6.76
N SER A 100 10.43 8.41 -6.70
CA SER A 100 11.24 7.64 -7.64
C SER A 100 11.70 6.36 -6.95
N GLY A 101 11.59 5.23 -7.62
CA GLY A 101 12.03 3.95 -7.11
C GLY A 101 13.10 3.30 -7.98
N ARG A 102 13.90 2.43 -7.37
CA ARG A 102 14.77 1.47 -8.07
C ARG A 102 14.34 0.09 -7.66
N LEU A 103 14.14 -0.80 -8.63
CA LEU A 103 13.80 -2.20 -8.40
C LEU A 103 14.85 -3.08 -9.07
N SER A 104 15.37 -4.07 -8.35
CA SER A 104 16.39 -5.01 -8.86
C SER A 104 15.99 -5.76 -10.14
N ASP A 105 14.71 -5.98 -10.36
CA ASP A 105 14.15 -6.64 -11.54
C ASP A 105 13.53 -5.70 -12.57
N ALA A 106 13.54 -4.39 -12.32
CA ALA A 106 13.11 -3.41 -13.33
C ALA A 106 14.24 -3.11 -14.33
N ALA A 107 13.85 -2.79 -15.56
CA ALA A 107 14.75 -2.32 -16.62
C ALA A 107 14.97 -0.79 -16.56
N GLY A 108 14.34 -0.08 -15.64
CA GLY A 108 14.45 1.36 -15.48
C GLY A 108 13.94 1.84 -14.12
N PRO A 109 13.90 3.17 -13.90
CA PRO A 109 13.33 3.72 -12.67
C PRO A 109 11.85 3.36 -12.56
N VAL A 110 11.39 3.28 -11.31
CA VAL A 110 9.98 3.22 -10.95
C VAL A 110 9.52 4.64 -10.70
N THR A 111 8.37 5.02 -11.24
CA THR A 111 7.68 6.25 -10.84
C THR A 111 6.50 5.88 -9.95
N GLY A 112 6.32 6.61 -8.85
CA GLY A 112 5.21 6.38 -7.94
C GLY A 112 4.54 7.67 -7.49
N SER A 113 3.25 7.58 -7.18
CA SER A 113 2.50 8.67 -6.58
C SER A 113 1.44 8.17 -5.61
N THR A 114 1.17 8.94 -4.56
CA THR A 114 0.15 8.61 -3.55
C THR A 114 -1.02 9.59 -3.59
N SER A 115 -2.23 9.08 -3.35
CA SER A 115 -3.44 9.87 -3.22
C SER A 115 -4.34 9.22 -2.16
N GLY A 116 -4.36 9.79 -0.96
CA GLY A 116 -5.02 9.18 0.19
C GLY A 116 -4.43 7.80 0.48
N ALA A 117 -5.28 6.78 0.53
CA ALA A 117 -4.89 5.40 0.81
C ALA A 117 -4.31 4.63 -0.40
N ARG A 118 -4.16 5.28 -1.57
CA ARG A 118 -3.69 4.63 -2.79
C ARG A 118 -2.26 5.02 -3.16
N LEU A 119 -1.46 4.03 -3.57
CA LEU A 119 -0.17 4.19 -4.23
C LEU A 119 -0.25 3.64 -5.65
N SER A 120 0.04 4.49 -6.64
CA SER A 120 0.18 4.12 -8.04
C SER A 120 1.65 3.97 -8.37
N LEU A 121 2.04 2.88 -9.04
CA LEU A 121 3.41 2.62 -9.49
C LEU A 121 3.45 2.30 -10.99
N GLN A 122 4.47 2.79 -11.69
CA GLN A 122 4.76 2.42 -13.07
C GLN A 122 6.25 2.15 -13.26
N TYR A 123 6.59 1.07 -13.96
CA TYR A 123 7.97 0.74 -14.30
C TYR A 123 8.08 -0.23 -15.47
N ARG A 124 9.24 -0.26 -16.11
CA ARG A 124 9.58 -1.28 -17.11
C ARG A 124 10.13 -2.53 -16.42
N VAL A 125 9.59 -3.69 -16.75
CA VAL A 125 10.08 -4.99 -16.24
C VAL A 125 11.24 -5.51 -17.10
N LYS A 126 10.95 -6.20 -18.20
CA LYS A 126 11.95 -6.68 -19.17
C LYS A 126 11.43 -6.50 -20.59
N GLY A 127 12.31 -6.08 -21.49
CA GLY A 127 11.94 -5.82 -22.88
C GLY A 127 10.91 -4.68 -22.98
N PRO A 128 9.96 -4.75 -23.92
CA PRO A 128 8.96 -3.70 -24.13
C PRO A 128 7.79 -3.72 -23.13
N LEU A 129 7.89 -4.52 -22.06
CA LEU A 129 6.81 -4.69 -21.09
C LEU A 129 6.83 -3.60 -20.01
N VAL A 130 5.67 -3.02 -19.76
CA VAL A 130 5.44 -2.01 -18.72
C VAL A 130 4.45 -2.55 -17.70
N MET A 131 4.80 -2.46 -16.42
CA MET A 131 3.93 -2.75 -15.30
C MET A 131 3.31 -1.45 -14.80
N ASN A 132 2.00 -1.45 -14.59
CA ASN A 132 1.26 -0.44 -13.83
C ASN A 132 0.62 -1.13 -12.64
N GLN A 133 0.80 -0.62 -11.43
CA GLN A 133 0.21 -1.18 -10.21
C GLN A 133 -0.54 -0.11 -9.45
N GLU A 134 -1.69 -0.48 -8.93
CA GLU A 134 -2.44 0.29 -7.95
C GLU A 134 -2.48 -0.51 -6.66
N LEU A 135 -2.00 0.09 -5.58
CA LEU A 135 -2.01 -0.47 -4.26
C LEU A 135 -2.92 0.34 -3.36
N GLU A 136 -3.87 -0.29 -2.70
CA GLU A 136 -4.82 0.34 -1.80
C GLU A 136 -4.62 -0.18 -0.38
N LEU A 137 -4.23 0.71 0.54
CA LEU A 137 -4.14 0.40 1.96
C LEU A 137 -5.56 0.39 2.55
N LEU A 138 -6.01 -0.79 2.97
CA LEU A 138 -7.37 -1.00 3.46
C LEU A 138 -7.59 -0.34 4.83
N PRO A 139 -8.85 -0.08 5.24
CA PRO A 139 -9.16 0.62 6.49
C PRO A 139 -8.60 -0.02 7.77
N ASP A 140 -8.19 -1.28 7.73
CA ASP A 140 -7.53 -1.95 8.86
C ASP A 140 -6.08 -1.48 9.12
N GLY A 141 -5.51 -0.65 8.23
CA GLY A 141 -4.16 -0.11 8.32
C GLY A 141 -3.04 -1.13 8.16
N LYS A 142 -3.37 -2.37 7.78
CA LYS A 142 -2.43 -3.51 7.75
C LYS A 142 -2.51 -4.32 6.47
N THR A 143 -3.62 -4.27 5.76
CA THR A 143 -3.84 -5.00 4.52
C THR A 143 -3.74 -4.06 3.34
N ILE A 144 -3.05 -4.48 2.30
CA ILE A 144 -2.94 -3.78 1.03
C ILE A 144 -3.49 -4.68 -0.07
N ASP A 145 -4.43 -4.16 -0.84
CA ASP A 145 -4.86 -4.75 -2.11
C ASP A 145 -3.98 -4.23 -3.24
N ASN A 146 -3.29 -5.11 -3.97
CA ASN A 146 -2.37 -4.75 -5.04
C ASN A 146 -2.86 -5.34 -6.36
N VAL A 147 -3.27 -4.46 -7.27
CA VAL A 147 -3.72 -4.81 -8.62
C VAL A 147 -2.72 -4.30 -9.63
N GLY A 148 -2.20 -5.20 -10.47
CA GLY A 148 -1.24 -4.89 -11.52
C GLY A 148 -1.76 -5.19 -12.91
N THR A 149 -1.41 -4.36 -13.89
CA THR A 149 -1.60 -4.62 -15.32
C THR A 149 -0.26 -4.50 -16.04
N ILE A 150 0.11 -5.56 -16.74
CA ILE A 150 1.29 -5.61 -17.60
C ILE A 150 0.84 -5.33 -19.03
N THR A 151 1.47 -4.35 -19.68
CA THR A 151 1.18 -3.97 -21.07
C THR A 151 2.37 -4.23 -21.98
N LEU A 152 2.08 -4.58 -23.23
CA LEU A 152 3.01 -4.64 -24.35
C LEU A 152 2.60 -3.58 -25.36
N LEU A 153 3.42 -2.55 -25.57
CA LEU A 153 3.10 -1.44 -26.49
C LEU A 153 1.71 -0.83 -26.22
N GLY A 154 1.33 -0.71 -24.94
CA GLY A 154 0.03 -0.19 -24.49
C GLY A 154 -1.11 -1.20 -24.45
N ILE A 155 -0.94 -2.41 -25.01
CA ILE A 155 -1.97 -3.45 -25.01
C ILE A 155 -1.83 -4.29 -23.72
N PRO A 156 -2.89 -4.48 -22.91
CA PRO A 156 -2.84 -5.36 -21.74
C PRO A 156 -2.53 -6.81 -22.14
N VAL A 157 -1.50 -7.38 -21.53
CA VAL A 157 -1.03 -8.76 -21.76
C VAL A 157 -0.88 -9.55 -20.47
N GLY A 158 -1.10 -8.93 -19.31
CA GLY A 158 -1.08 -9.65 -18.05
C GLY A 158 -1.74 -8.88 -16.92
N HIS A 159 -2.24 -9.63 -15.95
CA HIS A 159 -2.89 -9.10 -14.76
C HIS A 159 -2.30 -9.76 -13.52
N LEU A 160 -2.07 -8.96 -12.50
CA LEU A 160 -1.61 -9.36 -11.19
C LEU A 160 -2.66 -8.94 -10.17
N HIS A 161 -2.93 -9.82 -9.22
CA HIS A 161 -3.67 -9.47 -8.01
C HIS A 161 -2.95 -10.09 -6.82
N GLU A 162 -2.75 -9.31 -5.77
CA GLU A 162 -2.06 -9.71 -4.55
C GLU A 162 -2.71 -9.03 -3.34
N THR A 163 -2.92 -9.79 -2.28
CA THR A 163 -3.23 -9.25 -0.97
C THR A 163 -1.98 -9.32 -0.10
N ILE A 164 -1.55 -8.18 0.40
CA ILE A 164 -0.38 -8.05 1.27
C ILE A 164 -0.86 -7.71 2.68
N THR A 165 -0.40 -8.44 3.68
CA THR A 165 -0.74 -8.22 5.08
C THR A 165 0.52 -7.97 5.90
N ARG A 166 0.55 -6.86 6.64
CA ARG A 166 1.63 -6.56 7.60
C ARG A 166 1.57 -7.55 8.75
N ARG A 167 2.71 -8.21 9.02
CA ARG A 167 2.88 -9.07 10.18
C ARG A 167 3.15 -8.20 11.41
N GLY A 168 2.62 -8.61 12.57
CA GLY A 168 3.02 -8.03 13.85
C GLY A 168 4.53 -8.20 14.10
N PRO A 169 5.08 -7.63 15.18
CA PRO A 169 6.49 -7.77 15.50
C PRO A 169 6.82 -9.24 15.77
N GLY A 170 7.41 -9.90 14.77
CA GLY A 170 7.86 -11.27 14.86
C GLY A 170 7.60 -12.00 13.55
N ILE A 171 8.62 -12.03 12.69
CA ILE A 171 9.25 -13.22 12.09
C ILE A 171 10.64 -12.76 11.61
N THR A 172 11.71 -13.37 12.11
CA THR A 172 13.07 -13.16 11.62
C THR A 172 13.19 -13.84 10.24
N PRO A 173 13.57 -13.14 9.16
CA PRO A 173 13.74 -13.79 7.88
C PRO A 173 14.94 -14.72 7.94
N ASN A 174 14.85 -15.83 7.21
CA ASN A 174 15.93 -16.78 7.00
C ASN A 174 17.19 -16.08 6.47
N ASN A 175 18.37 -16.50 6.96
CA ASN A 175 19.67 -15.83 6.82
C ASN A 175 20.29 -15.90 5.40
N SER A 176 19.48 -16.11 4.36
CA SER A 176 19.92 -16.41 2.98
C SER A 176 19.42 -15.41 1.93
N PHE A 177 18.97 -14.22 2.35
CA PHE A 177 18.59 -13.15 1.43
C PHE A 177 19.78 -12.71 0.57
N LYS A 178 19.67 -12.86 -0.75
CA LYS A 178 20.68 -12.53 -1.75
C LYS A 178 19.99 -11.84 -2.92
N PRO A 179 19.70 -10.53 -2.79
CA PRO A 179 18.96 -9.81 -3.82
C PRO A 179 19.79 -9.71 -5.08
N LYS A 180 19.10 -9.75 -6.22
CA LYS A 180 19.73 -9.38 -7.48
C LYS A 180 20.21 -7.93 -7.40
N PRO A 181 21.39 -7.59 -7.95
CA PRO A 181 21.89 -6.22 -7.93
C PRO A 181 20.91 -5.29 -8.65
N LEU A 182 20.79 -4.05 -8.15
CA LEU A 182 20.02 -3.01 -8.84
C LEU A 182 20.60 -2.80 -10.24
N ARG A 183 19.76 -2.91 -11.27
CA ARG A 183 20.19 -2.60 -12.64
C ARG A 183 20.56 -1.12 -12.75
N GLY A 184 21.64 -0.82 -13.47
CA GLY A 184 22.14 0.54 -13.68
C GLY A 184 22.92 1.14 -12.49
N SER A 185 23.46 0.30 -11.60
CA SER A 185 24.51 0.73 -10.65
C SER A 185 25.88 0.44 -11.25
N ALA A 186 26.32 1.30 -12.17
CA ALA A 186 27.69 1.42 -12.65
C ALA A 186 28.00 2.91 -12.72
#